data_AF-A0A3B0VVQ3-F1
#
_entry.id   AF-A0A3B0VVQ3-F1
#
_cell.length_a   1.000
_cell.length_b   1.000
_cell.length_c   1.000
_cell.angle_alpha   90.00
_cell.angle_beta   90.00
_cell.angle_gamma   90.00
#
_symmetry.space_group_name_H-M   'P 1'
#
loop_
_entity.id
_entity.type
_entity.pdbx_description
1 polymer ?
#
loop_
_entity_poly.entity_id
_entity_poly.type
_entity_poly.pdbx_seq_one_letter_code
_entity_poly.pdbx_strand_id
1 'polypeptide(L)'
;MIVGIITIIAILSMNYWLNDSAMKVTKIPIKQAPIKKFINISEMFSQTEFENIKNFILSNGNRQTYRNYDNNNPHYDYGDFSAYLGADIGQGNINNDKNISDFNKLVIMSRHTGIKYYALIIVREGDITYKEPDIKRQKTGIVAGMKEGNVYLVYDRGLESRESLKAKILPYITTIKSTLNLATNDPDKLNY
;
A
#
# COMPACT_ATOMS: atom_id res chain seq x y z
N MET A 1 15.96 15.76 -93.24
CA MET A 1 15.10 16.91 -92.87
C MET A 1 15.03 16.95 -91.35
N ILE A 2 15.53 18.02 -90.75
CA ILE A 2 15.74 18.24 -89.30
C ILE A 2 14.40 18.63 -88.63
N VAL A 3 14.15 18.20 -87.39
CA VAL A 3 13.79 18.94 -86.12
C VAL A 3 13.43 17.85 -85.07
N GLY A 4 13.86 17.83 -83.80
CA GLY A 4 14.52 18.82 -82.93
C GLY A 4 15.17 18.20 -81.67
N ILE A 5 16.23 18.83 -81.15
CA ILE A 5 16.34 19.60 -79.89
C ILE A 5 16.42 18.69 -78.63
N ILE A 6 17.61 18.31 -78.13
CA ILE A 6 18.61 19.01 -77.27
C ILE A 6 18.19 19.15 -75.78
N THR A 7 19.05 18.58 -74.93
CA THR A 7 19.55 19.00 -73.59
C THR A 7 19.09 18.29 -72.32
N ILE A 8 20.04 17.54 -71.78
CA ILE A 8 20.27 17.18 -70.37
C ILE A 8 20.78 18.43 -69.63
N ILE A 9 20.11 18.86 -68.54
CA ILE A 9 20.75 19.65 -67.46
C ILE A 9 20.20 19.17 -66.10
N ALA A 10 21.12 18.59 -65.33
CA ALA A 10 21.24 18.54 -63.87
C ALA A 10 20.00 18.82 -63.00
N ILE A 11 19.55 17.78 -62.30
CA ILE A 11 19.22 17.91 -60.86
C ILE A 11 20.20 17.01 -60.10
N LEU A 12 21.43 17.52 -60.01
CA LEU A 12 22.36 17.30 -58.90
C LEU A 12 21.80 18.09 -57.72
N SER A 13 20.98 17.45 -56.89
CA SER A 13 20.58 17.81 -55.52
C SER A 13 19.29 17.05 -55.22
N MET A 14 19.35 15.83 -54.70
CA MET A 14 19.32 15.62 -53.25
C MET A 14 19.63 14.14 -52.96
N ASN A 15 20.82 13.69 -53.38
CA ASN A 15 21.42 12.43 -52.88
C ASN A 15 22.38 12.72 -51.71
N TYR A 16 21.97 13.62 -50.82
CA TYR A 16 22.64 13.87 -49.55
C TYR A 16 21.55 14.07 -48.50
N TRP A 17 21.69 13.34 -47.38
CA TRP A 17 20.78 13.26 -46.23
C TRP A 17 19.71 12.16 -46.23
N LEU A 18 20.08 10.94 -46.63
CA LEU A 18 19.74 9.76 -45.82
C LEU A 18 20.76 9.66 -44.68
N ASN A 19 20.74 10.65 -43.77
CA ASN A 19 21.54 10.62 -42.56
C ASN A 19 20.61 10.20 -41.43
N ASP A 20 20.71 8.93 -41.09
CA ASP A 20 20.81 8.46 -39.71
C ASP A 20 19.96 9.22 -38.69
N SER A 21 18.64 9.10 -38.83
CA SER A 21 17.75 9.23 -37.68
C SER A 21 17.41 7.83 -37.22
N ALA A 22 18.42 7.07 -36.80
CA ALA A 22 18.24 6.06 -35.78
C ALA A 22 17.43 6.73 -34.66
N MET A 23 16.13 6.40 -34.60
CA MET A 23 15.23 6.86 -33.58
C MET A 23 15.86 6.45 -32.25
N LYS A 24 16.54 7.41 -31.59
CA LYS A 24 17.06 7.22 -30.24
C LYS A 24 15.82 6.99 -29.40
N VAL A 25 15.48 5.72 -29.19
CA VAL A 25 14.63 5.27 -28.10
C VAL A 25 15.39 5.67 -26.85
N THR A 26 15.20 6.92 -26.45
CA THR A 26 15.58 7.40 -25.14
C THR A 26 14.74 6.57 -24.22
N LYS A 27 15.37 5.55 -23.61
CA LYS A 27 14.82 4.85 -22.47
C LYS A 27 14.57 5.92 -21.42
N ILE A 28 13.36 6.48 -21.40
CA ILE A 28 12.90 7.29 -20.28
C ILE A 28 13.09 6.36 -19.07
N PRO A 29 13.95 6.71 -18.10
CA PRO A 29 14.05 5.91 -16.90
C PRO A 29 12.67 5.94 -16.27
N ILE A 30 11.93 4.84 -16.41
CA ILE A 30 10.70 4.64 -15.68
C ILE A 30 11.15 4.74 -14.23
N LYS A 31 10.74 5.83 -13.55
CA LYS A 31 10.95 6.01 -12.12
C LYS A 31 10.23 4.85 -11.46
N GLN A 32 10.93 3.73 -11.26
CA GLN A 32 10.35 2.54 -10.67
C GLN A 32 9.79 2.97 -9.32
N ALA A 33 8.48 2.80 -9.14
CA ALA A 33 7.87 3.01 -7.83
C ALA A 33 8.69 2.22 -6.80
N PRO A 34 8.96 2.79 -5.62
CA PRO A 34 9.77 2.11 -4.63
C PRO A 34 9.16 0.74 -4.34
N ILE A 35 9.95 -0.32 -4.49
CA ILE A 35 9.54 -1.70 -4.17
C ILE A 35 9.22 -1.71 -2.67
N LYS A 36 7.94 -1.80 -2.33
CA LYS A 36 7.50 -2.02 -0.95
C LYS A 36 7.98 -3.40 -0.51
N LYS A 37 8.71 -3.43 0.60
CA LYS A 37 9.16 -4.69 1.20
C LYS A 37 8.16 -5.11 2.28
N PHE A 38 8.14 -6.41 2.56
CA PHE A 38 7.24 -6.97 3.57
C PHE A 38 7.89 -8.10 4.36
N ILE A 39 7.38 -8.29 5.58
CA ILE A 39 7.75 -9.35 6.51
C ILE A 39 6.47 -10.08 6.90
N ASN A 40 6.43 -11.40 6.72
CA ASN A 40 5.35 -12.21 7.27
C ASN A 40 5.48 -12.20 8.80
N ILE A 41 4.42 -11.76 9.48
CA ILE A 41 4.32 -11.69 10.94
C ILE A 41 3.17 -12.53 11.49
N SER A 42 2.59 -13.44 10.69
CA SER A 42 1.42 -14.26 11.07
C SER A 42 1.62 -15.06 12.36
N GLU A 43 2.86 -15.50 12.64
CA GLU A 43 3.21 -16.20 13.89
C GLU A 43 3.15 -15.30 15.13
N MET A 44 3.38 -13.99 14.96
CA MET A 44 3.30 -12.99 16.03
C MET A 44 1.91 -12.37 16.12
N PHE A 45 1.23 -12.29 14.97
CA PHE A 45 -0.02 -11.56 14.82
C PHE A 45 -0.87 -12.20 13.71
N SER A 46 -1.81 -13.02 14.13
CA SER A 46 -2.66 -13.83 13.27
C SER A 46 -3.77 -13.03 12.60
N GLN A 47 -4.42 -13.63 11.60
CA GLN A 47 -5.59 -13.04 10.96
C GLN A 47 -6.75 -12.83 11.94
N THR A 48 -7.03 -13.81 12.80
CA THR A 48 -8.07 -13.70 13.81
C THR A 48 -7.82 -12.51 14.73
N GLU A 49 -6.58 -12.31 15.17
CA GLU A 49 -6.22 -11.16 16.00
C GLU A 49 -6.39 -9.85 15.25
N PHE A 50 -5.98 -9.78 13.98
CA PHE A 50 -6.22 -8.60 13.14
C PHE A 50 -7.71 -8.27 13.05
N GLU A 51 -8.56 -9.26 12.78
CA GLU A 51 -10.01 -9.06 12.67
C GLU A 51 -10.64 -8.62 13.99
N ASN A 52 -10.22 -9.22 15.11
CA ASN A 52 -10.69 -8.81 16.44
C ASN A 52 -10.34 -7.35 16.72
N ILE A 53 -9.14 -6.91 16.36
CA ILE A 53 -8.71 -5.51 16.52
C ILE A 53 -9.47 -4.59 15.59
N LYS A 54 -9.69 -5.00 14.33
CA LYS A 54 -10.50 -4.24 13.38
C LYS A 54 -11.88 -3.98 13.98
N ASN A 55 -12.56 -5.02 14.46
CA ASN A 55 -13.89 -4.92 15.03
C ASN A 55 -13.90 -4.10 16.33
N PHE A 56 -12.89 -4.26 17.17
CA PHE A 56 -12.72 -3.45 18.37
C PHE A 56 -12.59 -1.96 18.06
N ILE A 57 -11.72 -1.57 17.13
CA ILE A 57 -11.54 -0.17 16.73
C ILE A 57 -12.82 0.38 16.10
N LEU A 58 -13.53 -0.41 15.29
CA LEU A 58 -14.80 0.02 14.69
C LEU A 58 -15.92 0.24 15.73
N SER A 59 -15.84 -0.41 16.89
CA SER A 59 -16.88 -0.36 17.93
C SER A 59 -16.55 0.63 19.07
N ASN A 60 -15.26 0.73 19.44
CA ASN A 60 -14.80 1.51 20.59
C ASN A 60 -13.90 2.69 20.21
N GLY A 61 -13.50 2.77 18.94
CA GLY A 61 -12.69 3.86 18.44
C GLY A 61 -13.50 5.10 18.08
N ASN A 62 -12.77 6.13 17.66
CA ASN A 62 -13.33 7.33 17.07
C ASN A 62 -12.85 7.50 15.62
N ARG A 63 -13.18 8.64 15.00
CA ARG A 63 -12.78 8.97 13.64
C ARG A 63 -11.74 10.08 13.68
N GLN A 64 -10.62 9.89 12.97
CA GLN A 64 -9.57 10.90 12.85
C GLN A 64 -9.04 10.96 11.42
N THR A 65 -8.56 12.14 11.02
CA THR A 65 -7.79 12.29 9.79
C THR A 65 -6.35 11.86 10.05
N TYR A 66 -5.91 10.82 9.33
CA TYR A 66 -4.56 10.29 9.45
C TYR A 66 -3.60 10.88 8.41
N ARG A 67 -4.05 11.07 7.15
CA ARG A 67 -3.24 11.69 6.07
C ARG A 67 -4.09 12.62 5.23
N ASN A 68 -3.45 13.56 4.54
CA ASN A 68 -4.14 14.51 3.66
C ASN A 68 -4.99 13.87 2.55
N TYR A 69 -4.80 12.58 2.26
CA TYR A 69 -5.50 11.90 1.18
C TYR A 69 -6.58 10.92 1.63
N ASP A 70 -6.66 10.55 2.91
CA ASP A 70 -7.74 9.73 3.47
C ASP A 70 -8.17 10.32 4.82
N ASN A 71 -9.47 10.60 4.92
CA ASN A 71 -10.11 11.25 6.06
C ASN A 71 -10.97 10.24 6.82
N ASN A 72 -11.39 10.61 8.04
CA ASN A 72 -12.33 9.83 8.85
C ASN A 72 -11.89 8.36 9.05
N ASN A 73 -10.59 8.12 9.20
CA ASN A 73 -10.09 6.78 9.51
C ASN A 73 -10.65 6.33 10.88
N PRO A 74 -11.20 5.11 10.99
CA PRO A 74 -11.41 4.51 12.30
C PRO A 74 -10.08 4.47 13.05
N HIS A 75 -10.10 4.90 14.29
CA HIS A 75 -8.92 5.15 15.09
C HIS A 75 -9.16 4.75 16.55
N TYR A 76 -8.14 4.22 17.20
CA TYR A 76 -8.13 4.02 18.64
C TYR A 76 -6.80 4.48 19.25
N ASP A 77 -6.89 5.17 20.38
CA ASP A 77 -5.75 5.67 21.13
C ASP A 77 -5.39 4.69 22.26
N TYR A 78 -4.15 4.21 22.26
CA TYR A 78 -3.61 3.35 23.31
C TYR A 78 -2.75 4.14 24.32
N GLY A 79 -2.82 5.47 24.30
CA GLY A 79 -2.05 6.39 25.14
C GLY A 79 -0.69 6.71 24.53
N ASP A 80 0.18 5.70 24.45
CA ASP A 80 1.55 5.88 23.93
C ASP A 80 1.64 5.88 22.40
N PHE A 81 0.60 5.34 21.75
CA PHE A 81 0.50 5.23 20.31
C PHE A 81 -0.96 5.12 19.88
N SER A 82 -1.18 5.36 18.60
CA SER A 82 -2.49 5.32 17.97
C SER A 82 -2.52 4.21 16.91
N ALA A 83 -3.68 3.56 16.76
CA ALA A 83 -3.91 2.64 15.66
C ALA A 83 -5.02 3.15 14.74
N TYR A 84 -4.78 3.10 13.43
CA TYR A 84 -5.71 3.55 12.40
C TYR A 84 -6.05 2.42 11.44
N LEU A 85 -7.33 2.31 11.07
CA LEU A 85 -7.76 1.43 9.98
C LEU A 85 -7.73 2.17 8.65
N GLY A 86 -7.30 1.48 7.60
CA GLY A 86 -7.34 1.95 6.23
C GLY A 86 -8.12 1.01 5.32
N ALA A 87 -8.97 1.60 4.49
CA ALA A 87 -9.79 0.87 3.53
C ALA A 87 -8.97 0.04 2.54
N ASP A 88 -9.49 -1.13 2.21
CA ASP A 88 -8.87 -2.13 1.34
C ASP A 88 -8.86 -1.75 -0.15
N ILE A 89 -9.61 -0.72 -0.55
CA ILE A 89 -9.56 -0.14 -1.90
C ILE A 89 -8.91 1.25 -1.93
N GLY A 90 -8.25 1.66 -0.83
CA GLY A 90 -7.48 2.90 -0.77
C GLY A 90 -8.33 4.13 -1.10
N GLN A 91 -7.88 4.93 -2.09
CA GLN A 91 -8.60 6.15 -2.50
C GLN A 91 -10.00 5.89 -3.06
N GLY A 92 -10.33 4.65 -3.45
CA GLY A 92 -11.70 4.27 -3.80
C GLY A 92 -12.68 4.38 -2.62
N ASN A 93 -12.18 4.53 -1.39
CA ASN A 93 -12.95 4.77 -0.17
C ASN A 93 -12.23 5.81 0.72
N ILE A 94 -12.08 7.03 0.19
CA ILE A 94 -11.34 8.13 0.84
C ILE A 94 -11.87 8.53 2.24
N ASN A 95 -13.14 8.28 2.50
CA ASN A 95 -13.81 8.59 3.78
C ASN A 95 -13.87 7.39 4.73
N ASN A 96 -13.28 6.25 4.37
CA ASN A 96 -13.24 5.05 5.20
C ASN A 96 -14.64 4.61 5.68
N ASP A 97 -15.61 4.62 4.77
CA ASP A 97 -16.96 4.13 5.01
C ASP A 97 -16.98 2.61 4.94
N LYS A 98 -17.39 1.96 6.04
CA LYS A 98 -17.47 0.51 6.15
C LYS A 98 -18.51 -0.13 5.22
N ASN A 99 -19.45 0.66 4.71
CA ASN A 99 -20.47 0.18 3.78
C ASN A 99 -19.96 0.14 2.32
N ILE A 100 -18.86 0.84 2.03
CA ILE A 100 -18.25 0.88 0.69
C ILE A 100 -17.24 -0.25 0.51
N SER A 101 -16.43 -0.50 1.53
CA SER A 101 -15.39 -1.52 1.48
C SER A 101 -14.95 -1.94 2.89
N ASP A 102 -14.22 -3.05 2.97
CA ASP A 102 -13.63 -3.50 4.23
C ASP A 102 -12.29 -2.78 4.50
N PHE A 103 -11.69 -3.06 5.66
CA PHE A 103 -10.37 -2.59 6.07
C PHE A 103 -9.38 -3.76 6.04
N ASN A 104 -8.29 -3.62 5.29
CA ASN A 104 -7.20 -4.59 5.24
C ASN A 104 -5.89 -4.06 5.83
N LYS A 105 -5.87 -2.79 6.26
CA LYS A 105 -4.67 -2.12 6.75
C LYS A 105 -4.87 -1.60 8.15
N LEU A 106 -3.94 -1.95 9.03
CA LEU A 106 -3.80 -1.38 10.37
C LEU A 106 -2.50 -0.58 10.40
N VAL A 107 -2.57 0.70 10.76
CA VAL A 107 -1.39 1.55 10.89
C VAL A 107 -1.18 1.93 12.34
N ILE A 108 -0.03 1.58 12.88
CA ILE A 108 0.42 1.98 14.21
C ILE A 108 1.25 3.26 14.06
N MET A 109 0.83 4.34 14.70
CA MET A 109 1.56 5.60 14.80
C MET A 109 2.04 5.79 16.24
N SER A 110 3.36 5.83 16.45
CA SER A 110 3.96 6.18 17.75
C SER A 110 4.66 7.52 17.68
N ARG A 111 4.59 8.30 18.77
CA ARG A 111 5.25 9.62 18.90
C ARG A 111 6.43 9.63 19.88
N HIS A 112 6.68 8.52 20.58
CA HIS A 112 7.59 8.45 21.74
C HIS A 112 9.02 8.92 21.46
N THR A 113 9.56 8.72 20.25
CA THR A 113 10.92 9.16 19.85
C THR A 113 10.90 9.87 18.50
N GLY A 114 9.83 10.61 18.25
CA GLY A 114 9.47 11.11 16.92
C GLY A 114 8.43 10.23 16.26
N ILE A 115 7.83 10.74 15.18
CA ILE A 115 6.71 10.07 14.53
C ILE A 115 7.20 8.84 13.75
N LYS A 116 6.74 7.65 14.16
CA LYS A 116 7.00 6.37 13.50
C LYS A 116 5.69 5.75 13.05
N TYR A 117 5.72 5.12 11.87
CA TYR A 117 4.57 4.45 11.30
C TYR A 117 4.91 2.99 10.97
N TYR A 118 4.07 2.06 11.43
CA TYR A 118 4.13 0.65 11.06
C TYR A 118 2.82 0.26 10.40
N ALA A 119 2.87 -0.17 9.13
CA ALA A 119 1.69 -0.60 8.39
C ALA A 119 1.61 -2.12 8.37
N LEU A 120 0.54 -2.67 8.92
CA LEU A 120 0.22 -4.10 8.89
C LEU A 120 -0.89 -4.32 7.86
N ILE A 121 -0.70 -5.31 6.98
CA ILE A 121 -1.67 -5.70 5.95
C ILE A 121 -2.10 -7.14 6.18
N ILE A 122 -3.41 -7.36 6.34
CA ILE A 122 -3.99 -8.70 6.26
C ILE A 122 -4.27 -9.05 4.79
N VAL A 123 -4.00 -10.30 4.43
CA VAL A 123 -4.31 -10.86 3.11
C VAL A 123 -5.20 -12.07 3.31
N ARG A 124 -6.51 -11.88 3.10
CA ARG A 124 -7.56 -12.88 3.29
C ARG A 124 -7.60 -13.87 2.14
N GLU A 125 -8.29 -14.97 2.34
CA GLU A 125 -8.68 -15.85 1.24
C GLU A 125 -9.51 -15.05 0.22
N GLY A 126 -9.16 -15.17 -1.07
CA GLY A 126 -9.76 -14.39 -2.16
C GLY A 126 -9.24 -12.96 -2.36
N ASP A 127 -8.31 -12.47 -1.53
CA ASP A 127 -7.71 -11.14 -1.73
C ASP A 127 -6.67 -11.11 -2.87
N ILE A 128 -6.05 -12.25 -3.19
CA ILE A 128 -5.09 -12.39 -4.30
C ILE A 128 -5.74 -13.06 -5.50
N THR A 129 -6.61 -14.03 -5.26
CA THR A 129 -7.30 -14.77 -6.32
C THR A 129 -8.53 -14.00 -6.81
N TYR A 130 -8.45 -13.45 -8.02
CA TYR A 130 -9.65 -13.17 -8.82
C TYR A 130 -9.49 -13.71 -10.24
N LYS A 131 -10.48 -14.52 -10.64
CA LYS A 131 -10.75 -14.93 -12.02
C LYS A 131 -11.64 -13.86 -12.67
N GLU A 132 -11.30 -13.46 -13.89
CA GLU A 132 -12.02 -12.55 -14.81
C GLU A 132 -13.55 -12.85 -14.91
N PRO A 133 -14.42 -11.89 -15.30
CA PRO A 133 -14.10 -10.66 -16.05
C PRO A 133 -14.61 -9.32 -15.47
N ASP A 134 -15.09 -9.25 -14.22
CA ASP A 134 -15.66 -7.99 -13.70
C ASP A 134 -14.76 -7.33 -12.63
N ILE A 135 -13.94 -6.39 -13.11
CA ILE A 135 -13.28 -5.31 -12.35
C ILE A 135 -12.13 -5.74 -11.41
N LYS A 136 -10.92 -5.58 -11.95
CA LYS A 136 -9.61 -5.54 -11.26
C LYS A 136 -9.56 -4.46 -10.18
N ARG A 137 -9.99 -4.74 -8.96
CA ARG A 137 -9.59 -3.92 -7.80
C ARG A 137 -8.63 -4.74 -6.94
N GLN A 138 -7.36 -4.72 -7.33
CA GLN A 138 -6.29 -5.18 -6.45
C GLN A 138 -6.43 -4.44 -5.11
N LYS A 139 -6.54 -5.20 -4.02
CA LYS A 139 -6.63 -4.60 -2.68
C LYS A 139 -5.38 -3.78 -2.42
N THR A 140 -5.57 -2.57 -1.91
CA THR A 140 -4.52 -1.61 -1.65
C THR A 140 -3.50 -2.19 -0.66
N GLY A 141 -2.22 -2.10 -1.01
CA GLY A 141 -1.13 -2.53 -0.15
C GLY A 141 -0.70 -3.98 -0.31
N ILE A 142 -1.48 -4.82 -1.00
CA ILE A 142 -1.08 -6.18 -1.35
C ILE A 142 -0.13 -6.13 -2.55
N VAL A 143 1.03 -6.75 -2.42
CA VAL A 143 2.08 -6.78 -3.46
C VAL A 143 2.51 -8.21 -3.78
N ALA A 144 3.20 -8.38 -4.91
CA ALA A 144 3.67 -9.68 -5.36
C ALA A 144 4.52 -10.40 -4.29
N GLY A 145 4.24 -11.68 -4.07
CA GLY A 145 4.92 -12.53 -3.09
C GLY A 145 4.23 -12.63 -1.72
N MET A 146 3.24 -11.77 -1.45
CA MET A 146 2.31 -12.02 -0.35
C MET A 146 1.43 -13.25 -0.66
N LYS A 147 0.94 -13.92 0.38
CA LYS A 147 0.09 -15.11 0.30
C LYS A 147 -1.17 -14.87 1.11
N GLU A 148 -2.28 -15.41 0.64
CA GLU A 148 -3.53 -15.48 1.40
C GLU A 148 -3.33 -16.23 2.73
N GLY A 149 -4.20 -15.95 3.70
CA GLY A 149 -4.10 -16.52 5.04
C GLY A 149 -3.03 -15.87 5.93
N ASN A 150 -2.44 -14.74 5.53
CA ASN A 150 -1.29 -14.15 6.24
C ASN A 150 -1.46 -12.67 6.59
N VAL A 151 -0.66 -12.24 7.58
CA VAL A 151 -0.51 -10.83 7.97
C VAL A 151 0.94 -10.39 7.77
N TYR A 152 1.11 -9.20 7.21
CA TYR A 152 2.41 -8.67 6.81
C TYR A 152 2.69 -7.31 7.44
N LEU A 153 3.87 -7.14 8.01
CA LEU A 153 4.44 -5.81 8.21
C LEU A 153 4.99 -5.30 6.88
N VAL A 154 4.48 -4.17 6.41
CA VAL A 154 4.94 -3.48 5.20
C VAL A 154 5.80 -2.28 5.60
N TYR A 155 6.92 -2.15 4.91
CA TYR A 155 7.90 -1.09 5.20
C TYR A 155 8.55 -0.58 3.92
N ASP A 156 8.89 0.70 3.95
CA ASP A 156 9.66 1.34 2.89
C ASP A 156 11.16 1.12 3.12
N ARG A 157 11.98 1.50 2.13
CA ARG A 157 13.44 1.25 2.14
C ARG A 157 14.06 1.76 3.45
N GLY A 158 14.80 0.87 4.11
CA GLY A 158 15.63 1.14 5.27
C GLY A 158 16.70 0.04 5.41
N LEU A 159 17.76 0.34 6.16
CA LEU A 159 18.85 -0.60 6.46
C LEU A 159 18.50 -1.57 7.62
N GLU A 160 17.26 -1.53 8.11
CA GLU A 160 16.85 -2.32 9.26
C GLU A 160 16.65 -3.79 8.89
N SER A 161 17.18 -4.69 9.72
CA SER A 161 16.95 -6.11 9.57
C SER A 161 15.49 -6.49 9.85
N ARG A 162 15.07 -7.66 9.34
CA ARG A 162 13.71 -8.16 9.55
C ARG A 162 13.41 -8.39 11.03
N GLU A 163 14.41 -8.88 11.76
CA GLU A 163 14.38 -9.19 13.17
C GLU A 163 14.25 -7.91 13.99
N SER A 164 15.00 -6.86 13.64
CA SER A 164 14.89 -5.54 14.27
C SER A 164 13.50 -4.94 14.09
N LEU A 165 12.94 -5.01 12.88
CA LEU A 165 11.58 -4.53 12.61
C LEU A 165 10.52 -5.30 13.40
N LYS A 166 10.63 -6.63 13.48
CA LYS A 166 9.76 -7.47 14.31
C LYS A 166 9.85 -7.09 15.79
N ALA A 167 11.06 -6.90 16.31
CA ALA A 167 11.29 -6.51 17.70
C ALA A 167 10.68 -5.13 18.02
N LYS A 168 10.72 -4.19 17.09
CA LYS A 168 10.12 -2.85 17.26
C LYS A 168 8.60 -2.85 17.28
N ILE A 169 7.95 -3.72 16.50
CA ILE A 169 6.48 -3.78 16.47
C ILE A 169 5.88 -4.57 17.64
N LEU A 170 6.67 -5.48 18.23
CA LEU A 170 6.21 -6.42 19.25
C LEU A 170 5.56 -5.73 20.47
N PRO A 171 6.13 -4.65 21.05
CA PRO A 171 5.49 -3.95 22.17
C PRO A 171 4.09 -3.45 21.82
N TYR A 172 3.91 -2.85 20.64
CA TYR A 172 2.60 -2.35 20.20
C TYR A 172 1.59 -3.48 20.02
N ILE A 173 1.98 -4.57 19.36
CA ILE A 173 1.12 -5.75 19.20
C ILE A 173 0.72 -6.32 20.55
N THR A 174 1.66 -6.37 21.51
CA THR A 174 1.39 -6.84 22.87
C THR A 174 0.37 -5.96 23.58
N THR A 175 0.53 -4.65 23.55
CA THR A 175 -0.42 -3.71 24.17
C THR A 175 -1.82 -3.81 23.55
N ILE A 176 -1.90 -3.92 22.21
CA ILE A 176 -3.19 -4.08 21.53
C ILE A 176 -3.88 -5.37 21.98
N LYS A 177 -3.16 -6.50 22.03
CA LYS A 177 -3.72 -7.79 22.48
C LYS A 177 -4.19 -7.73 23.93
N SER A 178 -3.42 -7.12 24.82
CA SER A 178 -3.81 -6.94 26.22
C SER A 178 -5.08 -6.09 26.35
N THR A 179 -5.20 -5.03 25.55
CA THR A 179 -6.40 -4.17 25.53
C THR A 179 -7.64 -4.95 25.09
N LEU A 180 -7.52 -5.80 24.06
CA LEU A 180 -8.61 -6.69 23.64
C LEU A 180 -9.03 -7.65 24.74
N ASN A 181 -8.07 -8.29 25.42
CA ASN A 181 -8.38 -9.23 26.50
C ASN A 181 -9.07 -8.54 27.68
N LEU A 182 -8.73 -7.28 27.98
CA LEU A 182 -9.44 -6.49 28.99
C LEU A 182 -10.86 -6.19 28.55
N ALA A 183 -11.05 -5.76 27.29
CA ALA A 183 -12.36 -5.49 26.70
C ALA A 183 -13.31 -6.70 26.77
N THR A 184 -12.78 -7.91 26.54
CA THR A 184 -13.58 -9.15 26.56
C THR A 184 -13.93 -9.62 27.96
N ASN A 185 -13.09 -9.31 28.96
CA ASN A 185 -13.29 -9.79 30.33
C ASN A 185 -14.04 -8.76 31.20
N ASP A 186 -14.09 -7.49 30.79
CA ASP A 186 -14.76 -6.42 31.52
C ASP A 186 -15.04 -5.22 30.59
N PRO A 187 -16.21 -5.17 29.93
CA PRO A 187 -16.52 -4.14 28.93
C PRO A 187 -16.59 -2.72 29.52
N ASP A 188 -16.75 -2.56 30.84
CA ASP A 188 -16.89 -1.26 31.50
C ASP A 188 -15.54 -0.56 31.76
N LYS A 189 -14.40 -1.26 31.60
CA LYS A 189 -13.06 -0.75 31.93
C LYS A 189 -12.37 0.11 30.87
N LEU A 190 -12.99 0.34 29.71
CA LEU A 190 -12.36 1.06 28.59
C LEU A 190 -12.62 2.58 28.58
N ASN A 191 -13.34 3.12 29.56
CA ASN A 191 -13.62 4.54 29.66
C ASN A 191 -12.52 5.26 30.46
N TYR A 192 -11.37 5.52 29.85
CA TYR A 192 -10.33 6.41 30.39
C TYR A 192 -9.84 7.39 29.34
#